data_AF-A0A4R2TZ45-F1
#
_entry.id   AF-A0A4R2TZ45-F1
#
_cell.length_a   1.000
_cell.length_b   1.000
_cell.length_c   1.000
_cell.angle_alpha   90.00
_cell.angle_beta   90.00
_cell.angle_gamma   90.00
#
_symmetry.space_group_name_H-M   'P 1'
#
loop_
_entity.id
_entity.type
_entity.pdbx_description
1 polymer ?
#
loop_
_entity_poly.entity_id
_entity_poly.type
_entity_poly.pdbx_seq_one_letter_code
_entity_poly.pdbx_strand_id
1 'polypeptide(L)'
;MNQVVFGFILGFILVLPGMSGGTVLLIFGIYEKIVKDLSKFNFKPHIPLLLGAIGGIFISGKVFTMFFSAHRDATVALLLGCLLASIKSILNNCPKINRNSFLILLCGFFLGLLTVQENLGIGTNYNDISYVILFLGGALASAAMIIPGVPGSSVLILLDIYDSILFYISELRVLRLLCFGIGGALGIIFLVKFLAKIYDDHRSTVSYLFSGIVLGSSRSLFPHEISIPITMLFLIGFSIVWVWSDSV
;
A
#
# COMPACT_ATOMS: atom_id res chain seq x y z
N MET A 1 -23.78 -6.81 8.40
CA MET A 1 -22.85 -5.67 8.50
C MET A 1 -23.26 -4.63 7.47
N ASN A 2 -23.41 -3.36 7.85
CA ASN A 2 -23.74 -2.31 6.88
C ASN A 2 -22.55 -2.15 5.91
N GLN A 3 -22.74 -2.52 4.65
CA GLN A 3 -21.68 -2.51 3.63
C GLN A 3 -21.03 -1.13 3.49
N VAL A 4 -21.79 -0.04 3.71
CA VAL A 4 -21.27 1.32 3.66
C VAL A 4 -20.27 1.58 4.78
N VAL A 5 -20.60 1.19 6.01
CA VAL A 5 -19.70 1.36 7.17
C VAL A 5 -18.43 0.51 6.99
N PHE A 6 -18.60 -0.72 6.52
CA PHE A 6 -17.45 -1.58 6.26
C PHE A 6 -16.58 -1.04 5.12
N GLY A 7 -17.21 -0.52 4.06
CA GLY A 7 -16.52 0.18 2.99
C GLY A 7 -15.72 1.35 3.54
N PHE A 8 -16.30 2.17 4.42
CA PHE A 8 -15.62 3.30 5.04
C PHE A 8 -14.35 2.89 5.79
N ILE A 9 -14.44 1.82 6.60
CA ILE A 9 -13.28 1.25 7.30
C ILE A 9 -12.23 0.74 6.31
N LEU A 10 -12.66 0.01 5.27
CA LEU A 10 -11.77 -0.46 4.21
C LEU A 10 -11.04 0.71 3.55
N GLY A 11 -11.73 1.80 3.25
CA GLY A 11 -11.15 3.01 2.66
C GLY A 11 -10.09 3.67 3.54
N PHE A 12 -10.28 3.68 4.87
CA PHE A 12 -9.28 4.16 5.81
C PHE A 12 -8.03 3.27 5.79
N ILE A 13 -8.22 1.95 5.79
CA ILE A 13 -7.13 0.97 5.77
C ILE A 13 -6.33 1.05 4.47
N LEU A 14 -6.99 1.26 3.33
CA LEU A 14 -6.33 1.36 2.01
C LEU A 14 -5.34 2.53 1.90
N VAL A 15 -5.54 3.59 2.69
CA VAL A 15 -4.65 4.76 2.70
C VAL A 15 -3.42 4.52 3.59
N LEU A 16 -3.56 3.70 4.65
CA LEU A 16 -2.46 3.42 5.56
C LEU A 16 -1.46 2.41 4.96
N PRO A 17 -0.16 2.71 4.97
CA PRO A 17 0.85 1.77 4.50
C PRO A 17 0.88 0.52 5.36
N GLY A 18 1.29 -0.59 4.77
CA GLY A 18 1.48 -1.83 5.49
C GLY A 18 0.23 -2.69 5.70
N MET A 19 -0.97 -2.19 5.41
CA MET A 19 -2.21 -2.97 5.52
C MET A 19 -2.80 -3.29 4.14
N SER A 20 -3.02 -4.58 3.84
CA SER A 20 -3.61 -5.00 2.57
C SER A 20 -5.14 -4.99 2.64
N GLY A 21 -5.80 -4.26 1.73
CA GLY A 21 -7.26 -4.29 1.61
C GLY A 21 -7.81 -5.69 1.32
N GLY A 22 -7.08 -6.53 0.58
CA GLY A 22 -7.46 -7.93 0.34
C GLY A 22 -7.50 -8.75 1.64
N THR A 23 -6.54 -8.55 2.53
CA THR A 23 -6.51 -9.14 3.87
C THR A 23 -7.73 -8.71 4.70
N VAL A 24 -8.12 -7.43 4.66
CA VAL A 24 -9.32 -6.97 5.37
C VAL A 24 -10.55 -7.73 4.86
N LEU A 25 -10.72 -7.83 3.54
CA LEU A 25 -11.85 -8.56 2.97
C LEU A 25 -11.88 -10.04 3.39
N LEU A 26 -10.70 -10.67 3.56
CA LEU A 26 -10.56 -12.06 4.02
C LEU A 26 -10.96 -12.21 5.49
N ILE A 27 -10.43 -11.35 6.37
CA ILE A 27 -10.75 -11.35 7.81
C ILE A 27 -12.25 -11.19 8.04
N PHE A 28 -12.91 -10.33 7.25
CA PHE A 28 -14.35 -10.12 7.34
C PHE A 28 -15.17 -11.18 6.57
N GLY A 29 -14.53 -12.18 5.97
CA GLY A 29 -15.17 -13.32 5.31
C GLY A 29 -15.92 -12.98 4.01
N ILE A 30 -15.65 -11.81 3.41
CA ILE A 30 -16.35 -11.36 2.19
C ILE A 30 -15.49 -11.40 0.93
N TYR A 31 -14.19 -11.70 1.06
CA TYR A 31 -13.25 -11.80 -0.06
C TYR A 31 -13.72 -12.76 -1.16
N GLU A 32 -13.99 -14.01 -0.81
CA GLU A 32 -14.49 -15.07 -1.71
C GLU A 32 -15.71 -14.60 -2.50
N LYS A 33 -16.66 -13.95 -1.82
CA LYS A 33 -17.89 -13.43 -2.42
C LYS A 33 -17.60 -12.31 -3.40
N ILE A 34 -16.74 -11.35 -3.03
CA ILE A 34 -16.36 -10.23 -3.90
C ILE A 34 -15.64 -10.75 -5.14
N VAL A 35 -14.65 -11.63 -4.99
CA VAL A 35 -13.91 -12.20 -6.12
C VAL A 35 -14.84 -12.96 -7.07
N LYS A 36 -15.76 -13.78 -6.53
CA LYS A 36 -16.76 -14.51 -7.31
C LYS A 36 -17.69 -13.56 -8.07
N ASP A 37 -18.19 -12.52 -7.43
CA ASP A 37 -19.07 -11.54 -8.07
C ASP A 37 -18.33 -10.70 -9.12
N LEU A 38 -17.06 -10.33 -8.86
CA LEU A 38 -16.18 -9.66 -9.81
C LEU A 38 -15.93 -10.50 -11.07
N SER A 39 -15.66 -11.81 -10.92
CA SER A 39 -15.46 -12.71 -12.06
C SER A 39 -16.69 -12.85 -12.96
N LYS A 40 -17.88 -12.58 -12.41
CA LYS A 40 -19.16 -12.59 -13.13
C LYS A 40 -19.60 -11.20 -13.59
N PHE A 41 -18.76 -10.18 -13.42
CA PHE A 41 -19.09 -8.77 -13.67
C PHE A 41 -20.35 -8.28 -12.93
N ASN A 42 -20.67 -8.88 -11.78
CA ASN A 42 -21.85 -8.54 -10.98
C ASN A 42 -21.51 -7.54 -9.87
N PHE A 43 -21.35 -6.26 -10.23
CA PHE A 43 -20.94 -5.20 -9.29
C PHE A 43 -22.07 -4.65 -8.41
N LYS A 44 -23.34 -4.84 -8.80
CA LYS A 44 -24.51 -4.24 -8.14
C LYS A 44 -24.55 -4.48 -6.62
N PRO A 45 -24.29 -5.70 -6.10
CA PRO A 45 -24.34 -5.97 -4.66
C PRO A 45 -23.24 -5.29 -3.84
N HIS A 46 -22.21 -4.75 -4.50
CA HIS A 46 -21.03 -4.17 -3.84
C HIS A 46 -20.95 -2.64 -4.02
N ILE A 47 -21.93 -2.02 -4.66
CA ILE A 47 -22.00 -0.55 -4.79
C ILE A 47 -21.97 0.15 -3.42
N PRO A 48 -22.72 -0.28 -2.39
CA PRO A 48 -22.67 0.38 -1.08
C PRO A 48 -21.29 0.25 -0.40
N LEU A 49 -20.60 -0.87 -0.62
CA LEU A 49 -19.23 -1.08 -0.15
C LEU A 49 -18.26 -0.11 -0.83
N LEU A 50 -18.33 0.01 -2.16
CA LEU A 50 -17.49 0.91 -2.93
C LEU A 50 -17.73 2.38 -2.55
N LEU A 51 -18.99 2.78 -2.36
CA LEU A 51 -19.34 4.13 -1.89
C LEU A 51 -18.75 4.42 -0.51
N GLY A 52 -18.85 3.45 0.41
CA GLY A 52 -18.19 3.53 1.71
C GLY A 52 -16.67 3.70 1.57
N ALA A 53 -16.02 2.87 0.75
CA ALA A 53 -14.58 2.90 0.54
C ALA A 53 -14.09 4.21 -0.05
N ILE A 54 -14.81 4.76 -1.03
CA ILE A 54 -14.52 6.07 -1.60
C ILE A 54 -14.60 7.16 -0.51
N GLY A 55 -15.68 7.18 0.27
CA GLY A 55 -15.81 8.12 1.39
C GLY A 55 -14.71 7.97 2.44
N GLY A 56 -14.35 6.72 2.75
CA GLY A 56 -13.25 6.39 3.67
C GLY A 56 -11.90 6.90 3.17
N ILE A 57 -11.57 6.67 1.90
CA ILE A 57 -10.32 7.13 1.26
C ILE A 57 -10.23 8.67 1.28
N PHE A 58 -11.32 9.36 0.93
CA PHE A 58 -11.32 10.83 0.91
C PHE A 58 -11.16 11.43 2.30
N ILE A 59 -11.93 10.93 3.28
CA ILE A 59 -11.85 11.43 4.66
C ILE A 59 -10.49 11.10 5.27
N SER A 60 -10.01 9.86 5.12
CA SER A 60 -8.70 9.46 5.64
C SER A 60 -7.58 10.21 4.94
N GLY A 61 -7.60 10.38 3.61
CA GLY A 61 -6.58 11.14 2.88
C GLY A 61 -6.51 12.61 3.30
N LYS A 62 -7.65 13.26 3.54
CA LYS A 62 -7.69 14.65 4.04
C LYS A 62 -7.17 14.76 5.47
N VAL A 63 -7.60 13.85 6.35
CA VAL A 63 -7.09 13.77 7.72
C VAL A 63 -5.58 13.52 7.70
N PHE A 64 -5.13 12.58 6.88
CA PHE A 64 -3.74 12.23 6.75
C PHE A 64 -2.90 13.43 6.29
N THR A 65 -3.34 14.14 5.26
CA THR A 65 -2.66 15.35 4.76
C THR A 65 -2.62 16.45 5.82
N MET A 66 -3.72 16.64 6.58
CA MET A 66 -3.77 17.60 7.68
C MET A 66 -2.74 17.27 8.78
N PHE A 67 -2.64 16.02 9.21
CA PHE A 67 -1.65 15.57 10.18
C PHE A 67 -0.23 15.64 9.63
N PHE A 68 -0.06 15.27 8.37
CA PHE A 68 1.22 15.25 7.70
C PHE A 68 1.80 16.67 7.53
N SER A 69 0.96 17.65 7.20
CA SER A 69 1.36 19.07 7.12
C SER A 69 1.61 19.70 8.49
N ALA A 70 0.85 19.32 9.52
CA ALA A 70 0.99 19.89 10.87
C ALA A 70 2.11 19.22 11.69
N HIS A 71 2.28 17.90 11.54
CA HIS A 71 3.16 17.04 12.34
C HIS A 71 3.81 15.99 11.44
N ARG A 72 4.63 16.46 10.48
CA ARG A 72 5.33 15.63 9.51
C ARG A 72 6.07 14.46 10.17
N ASP A 73 7.04 14.75 11.04
CA ASP A 73 7.93 13.72 11.62
C ASP A 73 7.17 12.66 12.43
N ALA A 74 6.13 13.07 13.15
CA ALA A 74 5.24 12.15 13.85
C ALA A 74 4.50 11.21 12.87
N THR A 75 4.01 11.76 11.76
CA THR A 75 3.25 11.03 10.74
C THR A 75 4.16 10.07 9.97
N VAL A 76 5.32 10.53 9.48
CA VAL A 76 6.27 9.64 8.78
C VAL A 76 6.84 8.57 9.68
N ALA A 77 7.07 8.83 10.98
CA ALA A 77 7.49 7.80 11.92
C ALA A 77 6.43 6.70 12.09
N LEU A 78 5.16 7.06 12.22
CA LEU A 78 4.06 6.10 12.25
C LEU A 78 4.00 5.28 10.95
N LEU A 79 4.09 5.93 9.80
CA LEU A 79 4.11 5.25 8.49
C LEU A 79 5.32 4.32 8.34
N LEU A 80 6.49 4.75 8.79
CA LEU A 80 7.72 3.95 8.76
C LEU A 80 7.54 2.68 9.58
N GLY A 81 6.93 2.78 10.77
CA GLY A 81 6.57 1.64 11.59
C GLY A 81 5.66 0.66 10.86
N CYS A 82 4.56 1.17 10.29
CA CYS A 82 3.63 0.35 9.52
C CYS A 82 4.29 -0.30 8.29
N LEU A 83 5.11 0.45 7.56
CA LEU A 83 5.81 -0.02 6.37
C LEU A 83 6.80 -1.14 6.71
N LEU A 84 7.62 -0.97 7.74
CA LEU A 84 8.60 -1.99 8.14
C LEU A 84 7.93 -3.24 8.72
N ALA A 85 6.86 -3.09 9.50
CA ALA A 85 6.08 -4.23 9.99
C ALA A 85 5.46 -5.05 8.85
N SER A 86 5.12 -4.41 7.72
CA SER A 86 4.56 -5.11 6.55
C SER A 86 5.51 -6.12 5.92
N ILE A 87 6.83 -5.99 6.13
CA ILE A 87 7.82 -6.96 5.65
C ILE A 87 7.54 -8.36 6.19
N LYS A 88 7.08 -8.46 7.45
CA LYS A 88 6.67 -9.74 8.05
C LYS A 88 5.53 -10.39 7.25
N SER A 89 4.53 -9.60 6.89
CA SER A 89 3.37 -10.05 6.09
C SER A 89 3.82 -10.54 4.71
N ILE A 90 4.75 -9.83 4.07
CA ILE A 90 5.32 -10.19 2.77
C ILE A 90 6.12 -11.50 2.85
N LEU A 91 6.93 -11.68 3.90
CA LEU A 91 7.75 -12.88 4.12
C LEU A 91 6.97 -14.03 4.77
N ASN A 92 5.68 -13.85 5.06
CA ASN A 92 4.88 -14.88 5.70
C ASN A 92 4.84 -16.13 4.82
N ASN A 93 5.02 -17.30 5.44
CA ASN A 93 5.12 -18.61 4.77
C ASN A 93 6.25 -18.75 3.73
N CYS A 94 7.28 -17.89 3.75
CA CYS A 94 8.49 -18.10 2.95
C CYS A 94 9.48 -19.02 3.67
N PRO A 95 10.28 -19.82 2.93
CA PRO A 95 11.35 -20.60 3.52
C PRO A 95 12.36 -19.67 4.22
N LYS A 96 13.02 -20.20 5.26
CA LYS A 96 14.06 -19.48 6.01
C LYS A 96 15.13 -18.94 5.06
N ILE A 97 15.74 -17.83 5.47
CA ILE A 97 16.72 -17.13 4.68
C ILE A 97 17.90 -18.06 4.33
N ASN A 98 18.17 -18.18 3.03
CA ASN A 98 19.36 -18.84 2.50
C ASN A 98 20.24 -17.80 1.80
N ARG A 99 21.44 -18.22 1.35
CA ARG A 99 22.38 -17.32 0.67
C ARG A 99 21.78 -16.62 -0.55
N ASN A 100 20.96 -17.31 -1.35
CA ASN A 100 20.35 -16.74 -2.55
C ASN A 100 19.26 -15.72 -2.19
N SER A 101 18.37 -16.06 -1.25
CA SER A 101 17.33 -15.16 -0.72
C SER A 101 17.94 -13.91 -0.11
N PHE A 102 19.07 -14.02 0.60
CA PHE A 102 19.77 -12.86 1.15
C PHE A 102 20.34 -11.96 0.04
N LEU A 103 20.92 -12.52 -1.02
CA LEU A 103 21.39 -11.75 -2.18
C LEU A 103 20.24 -11.05 -2.92
N ILE A 104 19.09 -11.72 -3.06
CA ILE A 104 17.88 -11.15 -3.65
C ILE A 104 17.35 -10.00 -2.79
N LEU A 105 17.31 -10.17 -1.47
CA LEU A 105 16.93 -9.12 -0.53
C LEU A 105 17.87 -7.91 -0.62
N LEU A 106 19.19 -8.13 -0.67
CA LEU A 106 20.15 -7.05 -0.86
C LEU A 106 19.95 -6.34 -2.20
N CYS A 107 19.74 -7.09 -3.28
CA CYS A 107 19.42 -6.52 -4.59
C CYS A 107 18.18 -5.62 -4.52
N GLY A 108 17.11 -6.11 -3.88
CA GLY A 108 15.91 -5.31 -3.62
C GLY A 108 16.20 -4.07 -2.78
N PHE A 109 17.00 -4.19 -1.72
CA PHE A 109 17.40 -3.07 -0.85
C PHE A 109 18.11 -1.97 -1.62
N PHE A 110 19.11 -2.33 -2.42
CA PHE A 110 19.80 -1.35 -3.28
C PHE A 110 18.86 -0.76 -4.32
N LEU A 111 17.98 -1.55 -4.93
CA LEU A 111 16.98 -1.03 -5.86
C LEU A 111 16.04 -0.01 -5.16
N GLY A 112 15.55 -0.32 -3.97
CA GLY A 112 14.68 0.57 -3.20
C GLY A 112 15.37 1.86 -2.73
N LEU A 113 16.68 1.82 -2.48
CA LEU A 113 17.49 3.00 -2.21
C LEU A 113 17.67 3.90 -3.44
N LEU A 114 17.64 3.33 -4.64
CA LEU A 114 17.79 4.07 -5.90
C LEU A 114 16.48 4.68 -6.39
N THR A 115 15.33 4.05 -6.08
CA THR A 115 14.02 4.54 -6.53
C THR A 115 13.57 5.78 -5.79
N VAL A 116 13.94 5.92 -4.53
CA VAL A 116 13.60 7.07 -3.69
C VAL A 116 14.64 8.16 -3.86
N GLN A 117 14.24 9.30 -4.44
CA GLN A 117 15.13 10.45 -4.61
C GLN A 117 14.88 11.54 -3.56
N GLU A 118 13.65 11.68 -3.07
CA GLU A 118 13.28 12.68 -2.08
C GLU A 118 12.63 12.06 -0.84
N ASN A 119 12.74 12.74 0.31
CA ASN A 119 12.01 12.30 1.50
C ASN A 119 10.55 12.71 1.34
N LEU A 120 9.64 11.77 1.65
CA LEU A 120 8.19 11.97 1.58
C LEU A 120 7.82 13.27 2.29
N GLY A 121 7.07 14.13 1.60
CA GLY A 121 6.59 15.39 2.16
C GLY A 121 7.50 16.60 2.06
N ILE A 122 8.71 16.46 1.48
CA ILE A 122 9.58 17.61 1.18
C ILE A 122 9.33 18.11 -0.25
N GLY A 123 8.81 17.25 -1.13
CA GLY A 123 8.56 17.58 -2.54
C GLY A 123 7.59 18.76 -2.68
N THR A 124 8.00 19.78 -3.44
CA THR A 124 7.19 20.99 -3.67
C THR A 124 6.34 20.91 -4.93
N ASN A 125 6.51 19.88 -5.77
CA ASN A 125 5.86 19.77 -7.09
C ASN A 125 5.01 18.50 -7.23
N TYR A 126 3.97 18.37 -6.40
CA TYR A 126 3.00 17.27 -6.48
C TYR A 126 2.19 17.23 -7.80
N ASN A 127 2.24 18.26 -8.64
CA ASN A 127 1.42 18.37 -9.85
C ASN A 127 2.04 17.74 -11.11
N ASP A 128 3.32 17.37 -11.09
CA ASP A 128 4.09 17.03 -12.29
C ASP A 128 4.21 15.53 -12.58
N ILE A 129 3.60 14.65 -11.75
CA ILE A 129 3.64 13.22 -12.06
C ILE A 129 2.92 12.94 -13.38
N SER A 130 3.63 12.28 -14.30
CA SER A 130 3.07 11.88 -15.59
C SER A 130 1.84 11.00 -15.42
N TYR A 131 0.82 11.21 -16.25
CA TYR A 131 -0.37 10.35 -16.29
C TYR A 131 -0.01 8.88 -16.53
N VAL A 132 1.06 8.61 -17.29
CA VAL A 132 1.55 7.25 -17.53
C VAL A 132 2.02 6.59 -16.23
N ILE A 133 2.75 7.33 -15.40
CA ILE A 133 3.24 6.83 -14.11
C ILE A 133 2.06 6.58 -13.16
N LEU A 134 1.06 7.47 -13.13
CA LEU A 134 -0.13 7.27 -12.30
C LEU A 134 -0.95 6.06 -12.74
N PHE A 135 -1.10 5.87 -14.06
CA PHE A 135 -1.74 4.69 -14.61
C PHE A 135 -1.01 3.40 -14.22
N LEU A 136 0.30 3.35 -14.43
CA LEU A 136 1.13 2.18 -14.10
C LEU A 136 1.16 1.94 -12.58
N GLY A 137 1.23 2.99 -11.79
CA GLY A 137 1.20 2.92 -10.33
C GLY A 137 -0.11 2.34 -9.82
N GLY A 138 -1.25 2.81 -10.35
CA GLY A 138 -2.55 2.23 -10.06
C GLY A 138 -2.62 0.75 -10.45
N ALA A 139 -2.16 0.41 -11.65
CA ALA A 139 -2.17 -0.96 -12.16
C ALA A 139 -1.32 -1.92 -11.30
N LEU A 140 -0.08 -1.54 -10.99
CA LEU A 140 0.85 -2.34 -10.20
C LEU A 140 0.40 -2.45 -8.74
N ALA A 141 -0.02 -1.35 -8.12
CA ALA A 141 -0.49 -1.36 -6.72
C ALA A 141 -1.74 -2.23 -6.55
N SER A 142 -2.71 -2.11 -7.47
CA SER A 142 -3.95 -2.90 -7.40
C SER A 142 -3.71 -4.38 -7.70
N ALA A 143 -2.82 -4.70 -8.64
CA ALA A 143 -2.48 -6.08 -8.93
C ALA A 143 -1.67 -6.73 -7.80
N ALA A 144 -0.79 -5.98 -7.14
CA ALA A 144 -0.05 -6.44 -5.95
C ALA A 144 -1.00 -6.75 -4.78
N MET A 145 -2.07 -5.97 -4.59
CA MET A 145 -3.06 -6.21 -3.53
C MET A 145 -3.82 -7.53 -3.66
N ILE A 146 -3.79 -8.18 -4.82
CA ILE A 146 -4.40 -9.50 -5.00
C ILE A 146 -3.56 -10.57 -4.32
N ILE A 147 -2.24 -10.37 -4.27
CA ILE A 147 -1.32 -11.25 -3.56
C ILE A 147 -1.54 -11.03 -2.06
N PRO A 148 -2.00 -12.05 -1.30
CA PRO A 148 -2.25 -11.89 0.13
C PRO A 148 -0.97 -11.44 0.84
N GLY A 149 -1.09 -10.41 1.67
CA GLY A 149 0.01 -9.90 2.48
C GLY A 149 0.87 -8.80 1.83
N VAL A 150 0.72 -8.50 0.54
CA VAL A 150 1.40 -7.37 -0.13
C VAL A 150 0.47 -6.14 -0.17
N PRO A 151 0.78 -5.06 0.56
CA PRO A 151 -0.04 -3.83 0.54
C PRO A 151 0.21 -3.03 -0.75
N GLY A 152 -0.85 -2.59 -1.44
CA GLY A 152 -0.72 -1.76 -2.64
C GLY A 152 -0.08 -0.40 -2.35
N SER A 153 -0.33 0.17 -1.17
CA SER A 153 0.32 1.37 -0.65
C SER A 153 1.84 1.24 -0.58
N SER A 154 2.38 0.05 -0.26
CA SER A 154 3.82 -0.17 -0.26
C SER A 154 4.37 -0.01 -1.67
N VAL A 155 3.69 -0.54 -2.69
CA VAL A 155 4.06 -0.35 -4.11
C VAL A 155 4.03 1.12 -4.52
N LEU A 156 3.07 1.91 -4.03
CA LEU A 156 3.05 3.36 -4.30
C LEU A 156 4.23 4.10 -3.68
N ILE A 157 4.67 3.68 -2.49
CA ILE A 157 5.89 4.20 -1.85
C ILE A 157 7.13 3.76 -2.65
N LEU A 158 7.17 2.52 -3.15
CA LEU A 158 8.27 2.05 -4.00
C LEU A 158 8.42 2.87 -5.29
N LEU A 159 7.29 3.30 -5.86
CA LEU A 159 7.23 4.12 -7.06
C LEU A 159 7.41 5.62 -6.78
N ASP A 160 7.61 6.01 -5.52
CA ASP A 160 7.76 7.40 -5.08
C ASP A 160 6.59 8.32 -5.51
N ILE A 161 5.37 7.77 -5.50
CA ILE A 161 4.15 8.51 -5.89
C ILE A 161 3.10 8.59 -4.77
N TYR A 162 3.40 8.04 -3.60
CA TYR A 162 2.44 7.89 -2.50
C TYR A 162 1.94 9.25 -1.96
N ASP A 163 2.85 10.19 -1.71
CA ASP A 163 2.52 11.55 -1.28
C ASP A 163 1.67 12.30 -2.30
N SER A 164 1.98 12.14 -3.59
CA SER A 164 1.24 12.76 -4.67
C SER A 164 -0.17 12.19 -4.77
N ILE A 165 -0.35 10.88 -4.55
CA ILE A 165 -1.69 10.28 -4.45
C ILE A 165 -2.45 10.84 -3.24
N LEU A 166 -1.82 10.97 -2.07
CA LEU A 166 -2.44 11.59 -0.89
C LEU A 166 -2.87 13.03 -1.18
N PHE A 167 -1.99 13.82 -1.80
CA PHE A 167 -2.29 15.19 -2.22
C PHE A 167 -3.46 15.23 -3.21
N TYR A 168 -3.49 14.36 -4.22
CA TYR A 168 -4.59 14.28 -5.18
C TYR A 168 -5.92 13.89 -4.53
N ILE A 169 -5.90 13.01 -3.52
CA ILE A 169 -7.07 12.67 -2.72
C ILE A 169 -7.55 13.88 -1.92
N SER A 170 -6.64 14.56 -1.22
CA SER A 170 -6.97 15.73 -0.37
C SER A 170 -7.52 16.91 -1.18
N GLU A 171 -6.89 17.21 -2.32
CA GLU A 171 -7.25 18.32 -3.22
C GLU A 171 -8.30 17.94 -4.27
N LEU A 172 -8.86 16.71 -4.20
CA LEU A 172 -9.86 16.20 -5.14
C LEU A 172 -9.44 16.40 -6.61
N ARG A 173 -8.20 16.04 -6.97
CA ARG A 173 -7.70 16.12 -8.36
C ARG A 173 -8.30 14.98 -9.21
N VAL A 174 -9.58 15.10 -9.54
CA VAL A 174 -10.41 14.05 -10.14
C VAL A 174 -9.76 13.42 -11.37
N LEU A 175 -9.19 14.20 -12.28
CA LEU A 175 -8.60 13.67 -13.52
C LEU A 175 -7.38 12.75 -13.24
N ARG A 176 -6.53 13.13 -12.28
CA ARG A 176 -5.35 12.35 -11.86
C ARG A 176 -5.79 11.06 -11.15
N LEU A 177 -6.77 11.17 -10.25
CA LEU A 177 -7.36 10.03 -9.54
C LEU A 177 -8.08 9.06 -10.48
N LEU A 178 -8.79 9.57 -11.49
CA LEU A 178 -9.43 8.73 -12.50
C LEU A 178 -8.39 7.98 -13.33
N CYS A 179 -7.30 8.63 -13.74
CA CYS A 179 -6.22 7.97 -14.45
C CYS A 179 -5.59 6.84 -13.62
N PHE A 180 -5.30 7.11 -12.34
CA PHE A 180 -4.85 6.10 -11.37
C PHE A 180 -5.86 4.95 -11.20
N GLY A 181 -7.14 5.28 -11.02
CA GLY A 181 -8.22 4.30 -10.84
C GLY A 181 -8.46 3.42 -12.07
N ILE A 182 -8.39 3.98 -13.28
CA ILE A 182 -8.46 3.22 -14.55
C ILE A 182 -7.26 2.27 -14.64
N GLY A 183 -6.06 2.76 -14.31
CA GLY A 183 -4.87 1.92 -14.17
C GLY A 183 -5.11 0.75 -13.23
N GLY A 184 -5.64 1.01 -12.03
CA GLY A 184 -5.97 -0.03 -11.05
C GLY A 184 -6.98 -1.06 -11.55
N ALA A 185 -8.07 -0.62 -12.18
CA ALA A 185 -9.09 -1.51 -12.74
C ALA A 185 -8.50 -2.41 -13.84
N LEU A 186 -7.72 -1.85 -14.76
CA LEU A 186 -7.07 -2.62 -15.82
C LEU A 186 -5.95 -3.52 -15.27
N GLY A 187 -5.22 -3.08 -14.25
CA GLY A 187 -4.21 -3.88 -13.56
C GLY A 187 -4.83 -5.15 -12.94
N ILE A 188 -5.99 -5.02 -12.30
CA ILE A 188 -6.74 -6.16 -11.76
C ILE A 188 -7.15 -7.14 -12.87
N ILE A 189 -7.53 -6.66 -14.06
CA ILE A 189 -7.99 -7.52 -15.15
C ILE A 189 -6.82 -8.19 -15.88
N PHE A 190 -5.78 -7.43 -16.20
CA PHE A 190 -4.71 -7.86 -17.12
C PHE A 190 -3.45 -8.35 -16.40
N LEU A 191 -3.03 -7.69 -15.32
CA LEU A 191 -1.77 -8.02 -14.63
C LEU A 191 -1.94 -9.11 -13.58
N VAL A 192 -3.13 -9.32 -13.04
CA VAL A 192 -3.35 -10.28 -11.94
C VAL A 192 -2.94 -11.68 -12.30
N LYS A 193 -3.36 -12.21 -13.46
CA LYS A 193 -3.00 -13.57 -13.88
C LYS A 193 -1.49 -13.73 -14.04
N PHE A 194 -0.83 -12.69 -14.56
CA PHE A 194 0.61 -12.68 -14.77
C PHE A 194 1.39 -12.63 -13.45
N LEU A 195 1.03 -11.69 -12.57
CA LEU A 195 1.66 -11.55 -11.25
C LEU A 195 1.38 -12.73 -10.34
N ALA A 196 0.16 -13.27 -10.35
CA ALA A 196 -0.18 -14.48 -9.60
C ALA A 196 0.66 -15.66 -10.06
N LYS A 197 0.81 -15.86 -11.38
CA LYS A 197 1.67 -16.93 -11.92
C LYS A 197 3.13 -16.79 -11.49
N ILE A 198 3.70 -15.57 -11.60
CA ILE A 198 5.07 -15.32 -11.15
C ILE A 198 5.22 -15.55 -9.64
N TYR A 199 4.25 -15.11 -8.85
CA TYR A 199 4.27 -15.28 -7.40
C TYR A 199 4.14 -16.75 -7.00
N ASP A 200 3.30 -17.55 -7.66
CA ASP A 200 3.17 -18.98 -7.39
C ASP A 200 4.45 -19.73 -7.74
N ASP A 201 5.06 -19.43 -8.89
CA ASP A 201 6.28 -20.10 -9.35
C ASP A 201 7.53 -19.65 -8.58
N HIS A 202 7.59 -18.39 -8.12
CA HIS A 202 8.78 -17.76 -7.54
C HIS A 202 8.53 -17.02 -6.22
N ARG A 203 7.59 -17.52 -5.40
CA ARG A 203 7.13 -16.87 -4.15
C ARG A 203 8.25 -16.33 -3.28
N SER A 204 9.25 -17.17 -3.00
CA SER A 204 10.40 -16.80 -2.17
C SER A 204 11.16 -15.63 -2.80
N THR A 205 11.57 -15.75 -4.06
CA THR A 205 12.31 -14.71 -4.79
C THR A 205 11.57 -13.38 -4.80
N VAL A 206 10.27 -13.39 -5.15
CA VAL A 206 9.46 -12.18 -5.21
C VAL A 206 9.34 -11.56 -3.81
N SER A 207 9.04 -12.35 -2.79
CA SER A 207 8.83 -11.85 -1.42
C SER A 207 10.11 -11.26 -0.81
N TYR A 208 11.27 -11.90 -1.00
CA TYR A 208 12.56 -11.37 -0.56
C TYR A 208 12.96 -10.11 -1.33
N LEU A 209 12.69 -10.06 -2.65
CA LEU A 209 12.94 -8.86 -3.45
C LEU A 209 12.08 -7.69 -2.95
N PHE A 210 10.75 -7.86 -2.86
CA PHE A 210 9.84 -6.83 -2.37
C PHE A 210 10.20 -6.37 -0.95
N SER A 211 10.55 -7.31 -0.06
CA SER A 211 11.00 -6.97 1.30
C SER A 211 12.27 -6.13 1.30
N GLY A 212 13.23 -6.47 0.44
CA GLY A 212 14.41 -5.67 0.19
C GLY A 212 14.05 -4.26 -0.27
N ILE A 213 13.21 -4.13 -1.30
CA ILE A 213 12.83 -2.80 -1.83
C ILE A 213 12.10 -1.99 -0.76
N VAL A 214 11.18 -2.60 0.00
CA VAL A 214 10.49 -1.93 1.13
C VAL A 214 11.50 -1.44 2.17
N LEU A 215 12.50 -2.25 2.53
CA LEU A 215 13.59 -1.83 3.43
C LEU A 215 14.39 -0.66 2.83
N GLY A 216 14.74 -0.71 1.56
CA GLY A 216 15.52 0.34 0.89
C GLY A 216 14.74 1.65 0.79
N SER A 217 13.50 1.59 0.31
CA SER A 217 12.62 2.75 0.14
C SER A 217 12.13 3.32 1.46
N SER A 218 12.23 2.59 2.59
CA SER A 218 11.93 3.11 3.92
C SER A 218 12.73 4.36 4.27
N ARG A 219 13.88 4.58 3.59
CA ARG A 219 14.66 5.82 3.68
C ARG A 219 13.82 7.09 3.46
N SER A 220 12.82 7.05 2.57
CA SER A 220 11.95 8.21 2.29
C SER A 220 11.13 8.68 3.50
N LEU A 221 10.91 7.77 4.46
CA LEU A 221 10.05 7.96 5.63
C LEU A 221 10.83 8.25 6.92
N PHE A 222 12.15 8.49 6.84
CA PHE A 222 12.92 8.81 8.05
C PHE A 222 12.52 10.20 8.59
N PRO A 223 12.16 10.29 9.88
CA PRO A 223 11.88 11.58 10.53
C PRO A 223 13.17 12.40 10.66
N HIS A 224 13.07 13.73 10.61
CA HIS A 224 14.22 14.61 10.79
C HIS A 224 14.67 14.66 12.25
N GLU A 225 13.71 14.72 13.17
CA GLU A 225 13.96 14.67 14.60
C GLU A 225 13.67 13.30 15.18
N ILE A 226 14.56 12.82 16.06
CA ILE A 226 14.34 11.59 16.83
C ILE A 226 14.06 12.00 18.28
N SER A 227 12.78 11.94 18.66
CA SER A 227 12.33 12.21 20.02
C SER A 227 11.55 11.02 20.59
N ILE A 228 11.37 11.00 21.92
CA ILE A 228 10.60 9.93 22.60
C ILE A 228 9.17 9.81 22.03
N PRO A 229 8.41 10.91 21.82
CA PRO A 229 7.09 10.80 21.19
C PRO A 229 7.12 10.20 19.78
N ILE A 230 8.11 10.58 18.96
CA ILE A 230 8.25 10.10 17.57
C ILE A 230 8.57 8.60 17.54
N THR A 231 9.49 8.15 18.39
CA THR A 231 9.83 6.72 18.51
C THR A 231 8.67 5.90 19.03
N MET A 232 7.86 6.43 19.97
CA MET A 232 6.62 5.77 20.41
C MET A 232 5.61 5.63 19.27
N LEU A 233 5.44 6.65 18.43
CA LEU A 233 4.55 6.58 17.26
C LEU A 233 5.03 5.56 16.23
N PHE A 234 6.34 5.48 15.99
CA PHE A 234 6.93 4.42 15.19
C PHE A 234 6.58 3.03 15.74
N LEU A 235 6.75 2.81 17.04
CA LEU A 235 6.44 1.53 17.69
C LEU A 235 4.94 1.21 17.64
N ILE A 236 4.07 2.22 17.76
CA ILE A 236 2.62 2.05 17.62
C ILE A 236 2.29 1.61 16.19
N GLY A 237 2.79 2.31 15.18
CA GLY A 237 2.57 1.94 13.77
C GLY A 237 3.08 0.53 13.46
N PHE A 238 4.28 0.20 13.96
CA PHE A 238 4.85 -1.13 13.83
C PHE A 238 3.97 -2.20 14.48
N SER A 239 3.53 -1.98 15.72
CA SER A 239 2.74 -2.95 16.48
C SER A 239 1.37 -3.21 15.84
N ILE A 240 0.70 -2.18 15.33
CA ILE A 240 -0.61 -2.30 14.66
C ILE A 240 -0.51 -3.27 13.48
N VAL A 241 0.46 -3.07 12.59
CA VAL A 241 0.62 -3.91 11.39
C VAL A 241 1.20 -5.27 11.74
N TRP A 242 2.09 -5.34 12.74
CA TRP A 242 2.72 -6.59 13.16
C TRP A 242 1.71 -7.61 13.71
N VAL A 243 0.79 -7.15 14.56
CA VAL A 243 -0.30 -7.98 15.11
C VAL A 243 -1.26 -8.36 13.99
N TRP A 244 -1.59 -7.42 13.10
CA TRP A 244 -2.44 -7.69 11.95
C TRP A 244 -1.87 -8.80 11.06
N SER A 245 -0.56 -8.77 10.80
CA SER A 245 0.13 -9.75 9.97
C SER A 245 0.02 -11.19 10.50
N ASP A 246 -0.21 -11.40 11.80
CA ASP A 246 -0.37 -12.75 12.38
C ASP A 246 -1.78 -13.33 12.17
N SER A 247 -2.76 -12.46 11.89
CA SER A 247 -4.16 -12.84 11.64
C SER A 247 -4.46 -13.22 10.18
N VAL A 248 -3.44 -13.31 9.32
CA VAL A 248 -3.51 -13.58 7.86
C VAL A 248 -2.81 -14.88 7.51
#